data_AF-A0A962BLU6-F1
#
_entry.id   AF-A0A962BLU6-F1
#
_cell.length_a   1.000
_cell.length_b   1.000
_cell.length_c   1.000
_cell.angle_alpha   90.00
_cell.angle_beta   90.00
_cell.angle_gamma   90.00
#
_symmetry.space_group_name_H-M   'P 1'
#
loop_
_entity.id
_entity.type
_entity.pdbx_description
1 polymer ?
#
loop_
_entity_poly.entity_id
_entity_poly.type
_entity_poly.pdbx_seq_one_letter_code
_entity_poly.pdbx_strand_id
1 'polypeptide(L)'
;MLRRFARGRLPAGRRDLSETEDLVQLTLLRALGRLDDFDARGRGAFFAYLRTVMLNAVREELRRLQRHPHVDGEPDKLPVIDADAASDSVVASAIGSETLAAYEAALEQLDEAQRQAVILRVEFDLSYAEIALELDSRSPDAARMQVTRALRRLAELMP
;
A
#
# COMPACT_ATOMS: atom_id res chain seq x y z
N MET A 1 5.42 -6.78 -7.34
CA MET A 1 5.48 -5.50 -6.60
C MET A 1 4.10 -4.97 -6.27
N LEU A 2 3.33 -4.38 -7.21
CA LEU A 2 2.03 -3.75 -6.92
C LEU A 2 0.97 -4.67 -6.28
N ARG A 3 0.88 -5.95 -6.66
CA ARG A 3 -0.05 -6.91 -6.01
C ARG A 3 0.14 -7.03 -4.50
N ARG A 4 1.39 -7.02 -4.03
CA ARG A 4 1.72 -7.11 -2.60
C ARG A 4 1.31 -5.84 -1.86
N PHE A 5 1.49 -4.68 -2.48
CA PHE A 5 0.99 -3.41 -1.95
C PHE A 5 -0.54 -3.42 -1.82
N ALA A 6 -1.28 -3.73 -2.89
CA ALA A 6 -2.74 -3.74 -2.89
C ALA A 6 -3.30 -4.62 -1.77
N ARG A 7 -2.79 -5.85 -1.65
CA ARG A 7 -3.22 -6.83 -0.65
C ARG A 7 -3.01 -6.35 0.79
N GLY A 8 -1.95 -5.59 1.04
CA GLY A 8 -1.65 -5.01 2.36
C GLY A 8 -2.59 -3.87 2.76
N ARG A 9 -3.26 -3.22 1.80
CA ARG A 9 -4.16 -2.08 2.04
C ARG A 9 -5.64 -2.46 2.06
N LEU A 10 -5.99 -3.72 1.76
CA LEU A 10 -7.36 -4.22 1.79
C LEU A 10 -7.67 -4.97 3.11
N PRO A 11 -8.87 -4.77 3.71
CA PRO A 11 -9.31 -5.50 4.90
C PRO A 11 -9.31 -7.02 4.67
N ALA A 12 -9.00 -7.80 5.72
CA ALA A 12 -8.77 -9.25 5.61
C ALA A 12 -9.94 -10.02 4.97
N GLY A 13 -11.19 -9.66 5.27
CA GLY A 13 -12.38 -10.29 4.68
C GLY A 13 -12.65 -9.97 3.21
N ARG A 14 -11.80 -9.16 2.56
CA ARG A 14 -11.95 -8.67 1.17
C ARG A 14 -10.61 -8.67 0.42
N ARG A 15 -9.75 -9.64 0.76
CA ARG A 15 -8.46 -9.86 0.08
C ARG A 15 -8.58 -10.91 -1.03
N ASP A 16 -9.77 -11.09 -1.60
CA ASP A 16 -9.88 -12.05 -2.69
C ASP A 16 -8.94 -11.64 -3.82
N LEU A 17 -8.35 -12.64 -4.47
CA LEU A 17 -7.35 -12.44 -5.50
C LEU A 17 -7.93 -11.65 -6.68
N SER A 18 -9.22 -11.85 -7.01
CA SER A 18 -9.92 -11.10 -8.06
C SER A 18 -9.98 -9.60 -7.75
N GLU A 19 -10.47 -9.23 -6.56
CA GLU A 19 -10.57 -7.81 -6.15
C GLU A 19 -9.19 -7.13 -6.10
N THR A 20 -8.16 -7.87 -5.68
CA THR A 20 -6.78 -7.36 -5.63
C THR A 20 -6.19 -7.19 -7.03
N GLU A 21 -6.43 -8.13 -7.94
CA GLU A 21 -5.95 -8.06 -9.32
C GLU A 21 -6.62 -6.95 -10.11
N ASP A 22 -7.94 -6.77 -9.95
CA ASP A 22 -8.71 -5.69 -10.57
C ASP A 22 -8.19 -4.32 -10.11
N LEU A 23 -7.90 -4.18 -8.82
CA LEU A 23 -7.38 -2.92 -8.26
C LEU A 23 -5.99 -2.58 -8.80
N VAL A 24 -5.12 -3.60 -8.95
CA VAL A 24 -3.80 -3.42 -9.58
C VAL A 24 -3.95 -3.03 -11.05
N GLN A 25 -4.83 -3.70 -11.79
CA GLN A 25 -5.08 -3.40 -13.20
C GLN A 25 -5.63 -1.98 -13.39
N LEU A 26 -6.62 -1.60 -12.57
CA LEU A 26 -7.18 -0.24 -12.55
C LEU A 26 -6.12 0.81 -12.21
N THR A 27 -5.26 0.52 -11.22
CA THR A 27 -4.14 1.40 -10.85
C THR A 27 -3.18 1.61 -12.02
N LEU A 28 -2.77 0.51 -12.67
CA LEU A 28 -1.86 0.57 -13.81
C LEU A 28 -2.48 1.33 -14.99
N LEU A 29 -3.75 1.05 -15.32
CA LEU A 29 -4.47 1.74 -16.40
C LEU A 29 -4.58 3.25 -16.14
N ARG A 30 -4.87 3.65 -14.89
CA ARG A 30 -4.95 5.07 -14.50
C ARG A 30 -3.59 5.75 -14.48
N ALA A 31 -2.55 5.06 -14.03
CA ALA A 31 -1.19 5.58 -14.03
C ALA A 31 -0.66 5.77 -15.46
N LEU A 32 -0.89 4.78 -16.33
CA LEU A 32 -0.53 4.86 -17.75
C LEU A 32 -1.33 5.93 -18.49
N GLY A 33 -2.62 6.09 -18.19
CA GLY A 33 -3.48 7.10 -18.83
C GLY A 33 -3.19 8.55 -18.42
N ARG A 34 -2.33 8.77 -17.42
CA ARG A 34 -1.89 10.11 -16.96
C ARG A 34 -0.37 10.26 -16.99
N LEU A 35 0.31 9.39 -17.72
CA LEU A 35 1.77 9.38 -17.81
C LEU A 35 2.29 10.64 -18.53
N ASP A 36 1.50 11.17 -19.49
CA ASP A 36 1.85 12.37 -20.25
C ASP A 36 1.90 13.64 -19.37
N ASP A 37 1.21 13.64 -18.23
CA ASP A 37 1.19 14.73 -17.25
C ASP A 37 2.24 14.54 -16.13
N PHE A 38 3.00 13.44 -16.14
CA PHE A 38 3.97 13.13 -15.10
C PHE A 38 5.26 13.94 -15.28
N ASP A 39 5.50 14.87 -14.36
CA ASP A 39 6.76 15.61 -14.24
C ASP A 39 7.70 14.89 -13.25
N ALA A 40 8.78 14.30 -13.76
CA ALA A 40 9.76 13.54 -13.00
C ALA A 40 10.66 14.44 -12.14
N ARG A 41 10.12 14.98 -11.04
CA ARG A 41 10.86 15.84 -10.12
C ARG A 41 11.67 15.03 -9.10
N GLY A 42 12.84 14.55 -9.53
CA GLY A 42 13.84 13.92 -8.66
C GLY A 42 13.76 12.40 -8.58
N ARG A 43 14.66 11.81 -7.77
CA ARG A 43 14.82 10.36 -7.61
C ARG A 43 13.64 9.75 -6.86
N GLY A 44 13.13 8.59 -7.31
CA GLY A 44 11.94 7.96 -6.73
C GLY A 44 10.61 8.63 -7.09
N ALA A 45 10.61 9.71 -7.87
CA ALA A 45 9.40 10.46 -8.21
C ALA A 45 8.34 9.59 -8.90
N PHE A 46 8.78 8.65 -9.75
CA PHE A 46 7.88 7.71 -10.43
C PHE A 46 7.18 6.76 -9.44
N PHE A 47 7.91 6.23 -8.47
CA PHE A 47 7.35 5.35 -7.44
C PHE A 47 6.42 6.11 -6.48
N ALA A 48 6.76 7.36 -6.15
CA ALA A 48 5.87 8.23 -5.38
C ALA A 48 4.56 8.54 -6.14
N TYR A 49 4.65 8.77 -7.45
CA TYR A 49 3.49 8.93 -8.33
C TYR A 49 2.64 7.66 -8.37
N LEU A 50 3.24 6.49 -8.64
CA LEU A 50 2.55 5.20 -8.64
C LEU A 50 1.85 4.94 -7.31
N ARG A 51 2.53 5.19 -6.19
CA ARG A 51 1.95 5.07 -4.85
C ARG A 51 0.73 5.96 -4.70
N THR A 52 0.80 7.22 -5.14
CA THR A 52 -0.32 8.17 -5.07
C THR A 52 -1.52 7.70 -5.88
N VAL A 53 -1.29 7.29 -7.14
CA VAL A 53 -2.36 6.75 -8.00
C VAL A 53 -3.01 5.52 -7.35
N MET A 54 -2.18 4.63 -6.79
CA MET A 54 -2.65 3.41 -6.16
C MET A 54 -3.46 3.67 -4.89
N LEU A 55 -3.00 4.56 -4.01
CA LEU A 55 -3.75 4.96 -2.82
C LEU A 55 -5.09 5.59 -3.17
N ASN A 56 -5.13 6.40 -4.24
CA ASN A 56 -6.38 6.98 -4.70
C ASN A 56 -7.34 5.92 -5.23
N ALA A 57 -6.85 4.93 -5.97
CA ALA A 57 -7.65 3.78 -6.41
C ALA A 57 -8.18 2.98 -5.20
N VAL A 58 -7.33 2.63 -4.24
CA VAL A 58 -7.76 1.95 -2.99
C VAL A 58 -8.84 2.74 -2.25
N ARG A 59 -8.65 4.05 -2.06
CA ARG A 59 -9.65 4.90 -1.37
C ARG A 59 -10.97 5.00 -2.12
N GLU A 60 -10.93 5.01 -3.45
CA GLU A 60 -12.15 5.01 -4.26
C GLU A 60 -12.89 3.69 -4.14
N GLU A 61 -12.15 2.58 -4.16
CA GLU A 61 -12.71 1.25 -3.98
C GLU A 61 -13.34 1.07 -2.59
N LEU A 62 -12.63 1.45 -1.53
CA LEU A 62 -13.19 1.45 -0.17
C LEU A 62 -14.47 2.31 -0.07
N ARG A 63 -14.50 3.48 -0.74
CA ARG A 63 -15.71 4.34 -0.81
C ARG A 63 -16.84 3.75 -1.65
N ARG A 64 -16.55 2.96 -2.70
CA ARG A 64 -17.57 2.26 -3.49
C ARG A 64 -18.21 1.15 -2.64
N LEU A 65 -17.38 0.37 -1.94
CA LEU A 65 -17.81 -0.73 -1.09
C LEU A 65 -18.64 -0.26 0.11
N GLN A 66 -18.31 0.89 0.71
CA GLN A 66 -19.15 1.49 1.77
C GLN A 66 -20.54 1.92 1.27
N ARG A 67 -20.67 2.29 0.00
CA ARG A 67 -21.94 2.74 -0.60
C ARG A 67 -22.82 1.58 -1.09
N HIS A 68 -22.25 0.41 -1.34
CA HIS A 68 -22.97 -0.80 -1.76
C HIS A 68 -22.55 -2.00 -0.90
N PRO A 69 -23.12 -2.17 0.31
CA PRO A 69 -22.67 -3.23 1.23
C PRO A 69 -22.93 -4.66 0.73
N HIS A 70 -23.88 -4.87 -0.17
CA HIS A 70 -24.22 -6.18 -0.76
C HIS A 70 -24.92 -6.01 -2.11
N VAL A 71 -24.27 -6.40 -3.21
CA VAL A 71 -24.96 -6.90 -4.41
C VAL A 71 -24.01 -7.90 -5.05
N ASP A 72 -23.91 -9.11 -4.47
CA ASP A 72 -23.51 -10.33 -5.17
C ASP A 72 -23.71 -11.50 -4.20
N GLY A 73 -24.93 -12.04 -4.23
CA GLY A 73 -25.36 -13.19 -3.44
C GLY A 73 -26.85 -13.38 -3.62
N GLU A 74 -27.23 -14.46 -4.30
CA GLU A 74 -28.62 -14.90 -4.45
C GLU A 74 -29.38 -14.86 -3.10
N PRO A 75 -30.69 -14.57 -3.10
CA PRO A 75 -31.45 -14.26 -1.89
C PRO A 75 -31.76 -15.46 -0.98
N ASP A 76 -31.03 -16.58 -1.03
CA ASP A 76 -31.44 -17.80 -0.31
C ASP A 76 -30.35 -18.60 0.43
N LYS A 77 -29.19 -18.01 0.74
CA LYS A 77 -28.28 -18.59 1.74
C LYS A 77 -27.63 -17.50 2.56
N LEU A 78 -28.25 -17.16 3.70
CA LEU A 78 -27.59 -16.39 4.74
C LEU A 78 -26.35 -17.20 5.18
N PRO A 79 -25.11 -16.73 4.96
CA PRO A 79 -23.97 -17.40 5.56
C PRO A 79 -24.14 -17.24 7.08
N VAL A 80 -24.18 -18.35 7.81
CA VAL A 80 -24.06 -18.32 9.27
C VAL A 80 -22.65 -17.85 9.55
N ILE A 81 -22.47 -16.54 9.64
CA ILE A 81 -21.23 -15.95 10.13
C ILE A 81 -21.31 -16.11 11.64
N ASP A 82 -20.50 -17.02 12.20
CA ASP A 82 -20.35 -17.14 13.65
C ASP A 82 -20.07 -15.74 14.24
N ALA A 83 -20.87 -15.33 15.22
CA ALA A 83 -20.79 -14.00 15.82
C ALA A 83 -19.39 -13.71 16.43
N ASP A 84 -18.70 -14.76 16.87
CA ASP A 84 -17.31 -14.70 17.32
C ASP A 84 -16.33 -14.45 16.15
N ALA A 85 -16.52 -15.11 15.00
CA ALA A 85 -15.70 -14.86 13.80
C ALA A 85 -15.95 -13.47 13.19
N ALA A 86 -17.18 -12.96 13.26
CA ALA A 86 -17.51 -11.59 12.88
C ALA A 86 -16.83 -10.57 13.80
N SER A 87 -16.85 -10.81 15.12
CA SER A 87 -16.23 -9.95 16.12
C SER A 87 -14.70 -9.95 15.97
N ASP A 88 -14.08 -11.12 15.79
CA ASP A 88 -12.64 -11.24 15.54
C ASP A 88 -12.23 -10.55 14.23
N SER A 89 -13.06 -10.65 13.18
CA SER A 89 -12.82 -9.95 11.92
C SER A 89 -12.92 -8.43 12.06
N VAL A 90 -13.85 -7.91 12.86
CA VAL A 90 -13.99 -6.47 13.13
C VAL A 90 -12.80 -5.96 13.94
N VAL A 91 -12.40 -6.68 14.98
CA VAL A 91 -11.24 -6.33 15.82
C VAL A 91 -9.95 -6.39 15.00
N ALA A 92 -9.72 -7.45 14.21
CA ALA A 92 -8.55 -7.55 13.33
C ALA A 92 -8.53 -6.44 12.26
N SER A 93 -9.70 -6.04 11.74
CA SER A 93 -9.81 -4.91 10.81
C SER A 93 -9.50 -3.57 11.49
N ALA A 94 -9.96 -3.36 12.72
CA ALA A 94 -9.68 -2.15 13.50
C ALA A 94 -8.18 -2.03 13.81
N ILE A 95 -7.56 -3.10 14.33
CA ILE A 95 -6.12 -3.17 14.59
C ILE A 95 -5.31 -2.92 13.31
N GLY A 96 -5.71 -3.52 12.19
CA GLY A 96 -5.07 -3.30 10.90
C GLY A 96 -5.17 -1.85 10.42
N SER A 97 -6.33 -1.21 10.63
CA SER A 97 -6.53 0.20 10.25
C SER A 97 -5.72 1.17 11.11
N GLU A 98 -5.61 0.92 12.42
CA GLU A 98 -4.81 1.71 13.36
C GLU A 98 -3.32 1.58 13.04
N THR A 99 -2.84 0.36 12.82
CA THR A 99 -1.45 0.09 12.43
C THR A 99 -1.10 0.78 11.11
N LEU A 100 -2.01 0.75 10.13
CA LEU A 100 -1.81 1.40 8.84
C LEU A 100 -1.79 2.92 8.98
N ALA A 101 -2.67 3.50 9.80
CA ALA A 101 -2.70 4.94 10.07
C ALA A 101 -1.41 5.40 10.76
N ALA A 102 -0.94 4.65 11.77
CA ALA A 102 0.34 4.88 12.43
C ALA A 102 1.52 4.83 11.43
N TYR A 103 1.53 3.85 10.53
CA TYR A 103 2.53 3.73 9.48
C TYR A 103 2.54 4.94 8.52
N GLU A 104 1.36 5.38 8.06
CA GLU A 104 1.26 6.55 7.18
C GLU A 104 1.73 7.84 7.88
N ALA A 105 1.32 8.06 9.13
CA ALA A 105 1.76 9.20 9.92
C ALA A 105 3.27 9.18 10.21
N ALA A 106 3.86 8.00 10.43
CA ALA A 106 5.29 7.85 10.62
C ALA A 106 6.07 8.12 9.33
N LEU A 107 5.57 7.68 8.16
CA LEU A 107 6.17 7.96 6.86
C LEU A 107 6.23 9.47 6.56
N GLU A 108 5.19 10.22 6.91
CA GLU A 108 5.14 11.67 6.68
C GLU A 108 6.16 12.46 7.51
N GLN A 109 6.61 11.89 8.64
CA GLN A 109 7.62 12.49 9.51
C GLN A 109 9.06 12.15 9.09
N LEU A 110 9.26 11.21 8.17
CA LEU A 110 10.58 10.91 7.61
C LEU A 110 11.02 11.99 6.62
N ASP A 111 12.33 12.23 6.54
CA ASP A 111 12.89 13.00 5.44
C ASP A 111 12.65 12.31 4.09
N GLU A 112 12.76 13.05 2.98
CA GLU A 112 12.46 12.53 1.64
C GLU A 112 13.24 11.24 1.33
N ALA A 113 14.55 11.22 1.62
CA ALA A 113 15.40 10.09 1.27
C ALA A 113 15.05 8.83 2.07
N GLN A 114 14.77 8.99 3.38
CA GLN A 114 14.33 7.92 4.25
C GLN A 114 12.95 7.39 3.81
N ARG A 115 12.01 8.30 3.53
CA ARG A 115 10.66 7.95 3.10
C ARG A 115 10.69 7.16 1.79
N GLN A 116 11.46 7.61 0.79
CA GLN A 116 11.63 6.88 -0.46
C GLN A 116 12.26 5.51 -0.24
N ALA A 117 13.31 5.40 0.58
CA ALA A 117 13.95 4.12 0.87
C ALA A 117 12.98 3.11 1.50
N VAL A 118 12.10 3.55 2.41
CA VAL A 118 11.05 2.71 3.01
C VAL A 118 10.02 2.30 1.95
N ILE A 119 9.50 3.25 1.17
CA ILE A 119 8.49 2.98 0.13
C ILE A 119 9.04 1.95 -0.88
N LEU A 120 10.23 2.19 -1.44
CA LEU A 120 10.83 1.30 -2.43
C LEU A 120 11.04 -0.11 -1.88
N ARG A 121 11.47 -0.25 -0.62
CA ARG A 121 11.70 -1.56 0.00
C ARG A 121 10.43 -2.28 0.45
N VAL A 122 9.56 -1.59 1.17
CA VAL A 122 8.43 -2.23 1.89
C VAL A 122 7.19 -2.32 1.01
N GLU A 123 6.92 -1.26 0.27
CA GLU A 123 5.71 -1.13 -0.55
C GLU A 123 5.93 -1.71 -1.95
N PHE A 124 7.07 -1.41 -2.57
CA PHE A 124 7.41 -1.92 -3.90
C PHE A 124 8.23 -3.19 -3.88
N ASP A 125 8.83 -3.60 -2.76
CA ASP A 125 9.63 -4.83 -2.66
C ASP A 125 10.87 -4.88 -3.57
N LEU A 126 11.42 -3.71 -3.91
CA LEU A 126 12.66 -3.63 -4.66
C LEU A 126 13.83 -4.24 -3.86
N SER A 127 14.77 -4.83 -4.59
CA SER A 127 16.04 -5.30 -4.06
C SER A 127 16.95 -4.11 -3.73
N TYR A 128 17.95 -4.31 -2.86
CA TYR A 128 18.91 -3.25 -2.54
C TYR A 128 19.72 -2.77 -3.76
N ALA A 129 19.91 -3.63 -4.77
CA ALA A 129 20.55 -3.24 -6.02
C ALA A 129 19.67 -2.29 -6.84
N GLU A 130 18.38 -2.60 -6.98
CA GLU A 130 17.42 -1.72 -7.66
C GLU A 130 17.23 -0.40 -6.91
N ILE A 131 17.16 -0.44 -5.58
CA ILE A 131 17.08 0.76 -4.73
C ILE A 131 18.34 1.62 -4.90
N ALA A 132 19.52 1.01 -5.01
CA ALA A 132 20.76 1.77 -5.24
C ALA A 132 20.75 2.48 -6.59
N LEU A 133 20.19 1.87 -7.64
CA LEU A 133 20.02 2.52 -8.94
C LEU A 133 18.99 3.66 -8.86
N GLU A 134 17.84 3.42 -8.24
CA GLU A 134 16.75 4.40 -8.15
C GLU A 134 17.11 5.62 -7.30
N LEU A 135 17.82 5.40 -6.18
CA LEU A 135 18.23 6.46 -5.25
C LEU A 135 19.64 7.00 -5.51
N ASP A 136 20.33 6.51 -6.55
CA ASP A 136 21.71 6.87 -6.90
C ASP A 136 22.67 6.67 -5.71
N SER A 137 22.51 5.55 -5.03
CA SER A 137 23.37 5.14 -3.92
C SER A 137 24.66 4.53 -4.46
N ARG A 138 25.78 4.82 -3.78
CA ARG A 138 27.13 4.38 -4.19
C ARG A 138 27.29 2.86 -4.35
N SER A 139 26.46 2.07 -3.68
CA SER A 139 26.46 0.61 -3.78
C SER A 139 25.15 0.02 -3.23
N PRO A 140 24.84 -1.26 -3.54
CA PRO A 140 23.72 -1.97 -2.90
C PRO A 140 23.82 -2.01 -1.37
N ASP A 141 25.02 -2.10 -0.80
CA ASP A 141 25.22 -2.06 0.65
C ASP A 141 24.93 -0.68 1.25
N ALA A 142 25.28 0.40 0.53
CA ALA A 142 24.93 1.75 0.95
C ALA A 142 23.40 1.93 0.98
N ALA A 143 22.70 1.43 -0.05
CA ALA A 143 21.23 1.41 -0.08
C ALA A 143 20.64 0.57 1.07
N ARG A 144 21.20 -0.62 1.35
CA ARG A 144 20.79 -1.45 2.50
C ARG A 144 20.93 -0.70 3.82
N MET A 145 22.03 0.03 4.02
CA MET A 145 22.26 0.84 5.21
C MET A 145 21.28 2.02 5.31
N GLN A 146 20.94 2.66 4.19
CA GLN A 146 19.93 3.72 4.15
C GLN A 146 18.55 3.17 4.53
N VAL A 147 18.12 2.09 3.90
CA VAL A 147 16.83 1.41 4.19
C VAL A 147 16.76 1.00 5.65
N THR A 148 17.81 0.36 6.18
CA THR A 148 17.83 -0.11 7.57
C THR A 148 17.67 1.05 8.56
N ARG A 149 18.35 2.19 8.32
CA ARG A 149 18.23 3.38 9.15
C ARG A 149 16.84 4.00 9.06
N ALA A 150 16.29 4.08 7.85
CA ALA A 150 14.95 4.61 7.64
C ALA A 150 13.88 3.74 8.31
N LEU A 151 13.99 2.41 8.24
CA LEU A 151 13.09 1.47 8.94
C LEU A 151 13.18 1.58 10.45
N ARG A 152 14.39 1.75 11.00
CA ARG A 152 14.55 2.00 12.44
C ARG A 152 13.85 3.29 12.84
N ARG A 153 14.08 4.37 12.09
CA ARG A 153 13.46 5.67 12.37
C ARG A 153 11.95 5.61 12.27
N LEU A 154 11.43 4.92 11.26
CA LEU A 154 10.00 4.67 11.11
C LEU A 154 9.43 3.96 12.34
N ALA A 155 10.09 2.89 12.81
CA ALA A 155 9.64 2.14 13.99
C ALA A 155 9.67 2.99 15.27
N GLU A 156 10.63 3.90 15.43
CA GLU A 156 10.65 4.87 16.55
C GLU A 156 9.51 5.89 16.51
N LEU A 157 8.95 6.14 15.32
CA LEU A 157 7.85 7.10 15.10
C LEU A 157 6.46 6.44 15.15
N MET A 158 6.39 5.11 15.12
CA MET A 158 5.15 4.37 15.28
C MET A 158 4.85 4.19 16.78
N PRO A 159 3.63 4.52 17.24
CA PRO A 159 3.20 4.32 18.62
C PRO A 159 3.05 2.85 19.02
#